data_AF-A0A8J9YV72-F1
#
_entry.id   AF-A0A8J9YV72-F1
#
_cell.length_a   1.000
_cell.length_b   1.000
_cell.length_c   1.000
_cell.angle_alpha   90.00
_cell.angle_beta   90.00
_cell.angle_gamma   90.00
#
_symmetry.space_group_name_H-M   'P 1'
#
loop_
_entity.id
_entity.type
_entity.pdbx_description
1 polymer ?
#
loop_
_entity_poly.entity_id
_entity_poly.type
_entity_poly.pdbx_seq_one_letter_code
_entity_poly.pdbx_strand_id
1 'polypeptide(L)'
;MMGRFYARGQGRDESINMYALSLQEIMKRAERRRGSVLEGGDALLRDRFLDGLRDRDLERQLRQYLRAAVPADSRTFQDIREEALHLSGEWNPQGAGARQNVVLQEQSAIASEIAKVRDETDLPKKNWFPDNIRQADNETSRAWLVEQVGQIVDKRQSRFRGALLEQRHRDVNSDETCRGEYSAVTKLSGSSCIRRNGEYHRSYKMEVANKKRQELKKAQRFDYDTRKEQGTYKSKKSAGQYKAKGNGRAARKKTVGEHSYTRAAEQESSSEYPSDQESDQDCEKL
;
A
#
# COMPACT_ATOMS: atom_id res chain seq x y z
N MET A 1 19.03 16.28 17.90
CA MET A 1 18.53 15.62 16.66
C MET A 1 17.05 15.89 16.44
N MET A 2 16.19 15.69 17.44
CA MET A 2 14.76 16.02 17.30
C MET A 2 14.49 17.49 16.95
N GLY A 3 15.29 18.44 17.44
CA GLY A 3 15.17 19.84 16.99
C GLY A 3 15.33 20.01 15.46
N ARG A 4 16.20 19.22 14.80
CA ARG A 4 16.34 19.26 13.34
C ARG A 4 15.15 18.64 12.61
N PHE A 5 14.47 17.69 13.23
CA PHE A 5 13.24 17.09 12.70
C PHE A 5 12.09 18.12 12.72
N TYR A 6 11.88 18.78 13.85
CA TYR A 6 10.83 19.80 14.00
C TYR A 6 11.13 21.14 13.31
N ALA A 7 12.38 21.42 12.94
CA ALA A 7 12.71 22.59 12.13
C ALA A 7 12.59 22.32 10.62
N ARG A 8 12.47 21.04 10.20
CA ARG A 8 12.51 20.68 8.79
C ARG A 8 11.19 20.96 8.12
N GLY A 9 11.16 21.91 7.19
CA GLY A 9 10.04 22.17 6.26
C GLY A 9 10.50 22.01 4.82
N GLN A 10 9.57 21.78 3.89
CA GLN A 10 9.83 21.56 2.46
C GLN A 10 10.55 22.76 1.83
N GLY A 11 11.66 22.50 1.13
CA GLY A 11 12.42 23.53 0.41
C GLY A 11 11.66 24.10 -0.80
N ARG A 12 12.12 25.25 -1.32
CA ARG A 12 11.47 25.91 -2.48
C ARG A 12 11.49 25.07 -3.75
N ASP A 13 12.59 24.35 -4.00
CA ASP A 13 12.74 23.53 -5.21
C ASP A 13 12.70 22.03 -4.88
N GLU A 14 12.21 21.70 -3.69
CA GLU A 14 12.14 20.33 -3.20
C GLU A 14 10.79 19.69 -3.52
N SER A 15 10.83 18.58 -4.26
CA SER A 15 9.63 17.78 -4.53
C SER A 15 9.08 17.13 -3.26
N ILE A 16 7.79 16.82 -3.25
CA ILE A 16 7.11 16.24 -2.08
C ILE A 16 7.76 14.90 -1.69
N ASN A 17 8.17 14.11 -2.69
CA ASN A 17 8.81 12.83 -2.46
C ASN A 17 10.20 12.97 -1.81
N MET A 18 11.01 13.94 -2.26
CA MET A 18 12.32 14.22 -1.68
C MET A 18 12.19 14.71 -0.23
N TYR A 19 11.23 15.60 0.00
CA TYR A 19 10.92 16.08 1.34
C TYR A 19 10.54 14.93 2.27
N ALA A 20 9.59 14.08 1.86
CA ALA A 20 9.15 12.91 2.62
C ALA A 20 10.31 11.95 2.96
N LEU A 21 11.18 11.65 1.98
CA LEU A 21 12.34 10.79 2.19
C LEU A 21 13.34 11.40 3.18
N SER A 22 13.61 12.70 3.07
CA SER A 22 14.52 13.39 3.98
C SER A 22 14.00 13.38 5.42
N LEU A 23 12.69 13.52 5.61
CA LEU A 23 12.04 13.49 6.91
C LEU A 23 12.15 12.10 7.56
N GLN A 24 11.86 11.04 6.78
CA GLN A 24 12.05 9.65 7.20
C GLN A 24 13.51 9.36 7.60
N GLU A 25 14.47 9.88 6.83
CA GLU A 25 15.89 9.67 7.13
C GLU A 25 16.31 10.36 8.44
N ILE A 26 15.85 11.59 8.68
CA ILE A 26 16.11 12.30 9.94
C ILE A 26 15.52 11.53 11.12
N MET A 27 14.31 10.99 11.01
CA MET A 27 13.71 10.18 12.08
C MET A 27 14.49 8.89 12.33
N LYS A 28 14.85 8.13 11.28
CA LYS A 28 15.69 6.93 11.41
C LYS A 28 17.05 7.22 12.02
N ARG A 29 17.64 8.39 11.75
CA ARG A 29 18.90 8.83 12.39
C ARG A 29 18.68 9.17 13.87
N ALA A 30 17.53 9.72 14.24
CA ALA A 30 17.17 9.99 15.64
C ALA A 30 16.96 8.69 16.42
N GLU A 31 16.23 7.72 15.86
CA GLU A 31 16.02 6.39 16.45
C GLU A 31 17.34 5.66 16.69
N ARG A 32 18.23 5.63 15.68
CA ARG A 32 19.56 5.01 15.81
C ARG A 32 20.40 5.60 16.93
N ARG A 33 20.31 6.91 17.16
CA ARG A 33 21.05 7.56 18.27
C ARG A 33 20.40 7.31 19.63
N ARG A 34 19.08 7.17 19.68
CA ARG A 34 18.35 6.86 20.91
C ARG A 34 18.50 5.39 21.32
N GLY A 35 18.79 4.51 20.36
CA GLY A 35 18.89 3.06 20.59
C GLY A 35 17.54 2.37 20.79
N SER A 36 16.43 3.05 20.50
CA SER A 36 15.06 2.52 20.60
C SER A 36 14.17 3.12 19.53
N VAL A 37 13.19 2.33 19.07
CA VAL A 37 12.15 2.80 18.15
C VAL A 37 11.28 3.82 18.87
N LEU A 38 10.90 4.89 18.18
CA LEU A 38 9.97 5.87 18.73
C LEU A 38 8.54 5.33 18.69
N GLU A 39 7.92 5.24 19.85
CA GLU A 39 6.50 4.94 19.96
C GLU A 39 5.70 6.06 19.27
N GLY A 40 4.78 5.69 18.38
CA GLY A 40 4.05 6.65 17.57
C GLY A 40 4.88 7.39 16.51
N GLY A 41 6.06 6.86 16.13
CA GLY A 41 6.93 7.49 15.12
C GLY A 41 6.23 7.76 13.79
N ASP A 42 5.30 6.90 13.37
CA ASP A 42 4.51 7.10 12.14
C ASP A 42 3.56 8.30 12.24
N ALA A 43 2.89 8.47 13.39
CA ALA A 43 2.02 9.61 13.65
C ALA A 43 2.83 10.91 13.69
N LEU A 44 3.99 10.90 14.35
CA LEU A 44 4.90 12.05 14.38
C LEU A 44 5.42 12.42 12.97
N LEU A 45 5.79 11.42 12.16
CA LEU A 45 6.19 11.65 10.76
C LEU A 45 5.06 12.28 9.96
N ARG A 46 3.86 11.75 10.09
CA ARG A 46 2.67 12.23 9.39
C ARG A 46 2.35 13.66 9.76
N ASP A 47 2.25 13.95 11.05
CA ASP A 47 1.86 15.27 11.54
C ASP A 47 2.94 16.30 11.15
N ARG A 48 4.22 15.94 11.30
CA ARG A 48 5.32 16.81 10.88
C ARG A 48 5.39 17.02 9.37
N PHE A 49 5.10 15.99 8.59
CA PHE A 49 5.06 16.09 7.14
C PHE A 49 4.02 17.12 6.71
N LEU A 50 2.81 17.06 7.27
CA LEU A 50 1.74 18.02 6.98
C LEU A 50 2.12 19.45 7.38
N ASP A 51 2.63 19.66 8.59
CA ASP A 51 3.01 20.99 9.07
C ASP A 51 4.10 21.65 8.20
N GLY A 52 5.01 20.83 7.69
CA GLY A 52 6.15 21.28 6.89
C GLY A 52 5.92 21.32 5.38
N LEU A 53 4.71 21.02 4.88
CA LEU A 53 4.39 21.22 3.46
C LEU A 53 4.42 22.71 3.11
N ARG A 54 4.95 23.01 1.92
CA ARG A 54 4.97 24.39 1.40
C ARG A 54 3.60 24.84 0.95
N ASP A 55 2.87 23.95 0.26
CA ASP A 55 1.55 24.23 -0.27
C ASP A 55 0.48 24.06 0.82
N ARG A 56 -0.11 25.17 1.24
CA ARG A 56 -1.12 25.23 2.30
C ARG A 56 -2.49 24.74 1.84
N ASP A 57 -2.79 24.83 0.54
CA ASP A 57 -4.03 24.27 -0.01
C ASP A 57 -3.95 22.74 -0.03
N LEU A 58 -2.79 22.20 -0.40
CA LEU A 58 -2.50 20.77 -0.32
C LEU A 58 -2.57 20.27 1.13
N GLU A 59 -1.93 20.99 2.06
CA GLU A 59 -2.00 20.67 3.49
C GLU A 59 -3.45 20.61 3.99
N ARG A 60 -4.28 21.61 3.65
CA ARG A 60 -5.70 21.65 4.04
C ARG A 60 -6.47 20.43 3.52
N GLN A 61 -6.24 20.04 2.28
CA GLN A 61 -6.88 18.87 1.66
C GLN A 61 -6.46 17.57 2.36
N LEU A 62 -5.16 17.40 2.66
CA LEU A 62 -4.66 16.22 3.35
C LEU A 62 -5.18 16.12 4.80
N ARG A 63 -5.31 17.25 5.51
CA ARG A 63 -5.96 17.28 6.83
C ARG A 63 -7.44 16.91 6.74
N GLN A 64 -8.14 17.34 5.69
CA GLN A 64 -9.51 16.90 5.44
C GLN A 64 -9.59 15.40 5.17
N TYR A 65 -8.67 14.86 4.38
CA TYR A 65 -8.56 13.42 4.13
C TYR A 65 -8.34 12.62 5.42
N LEU A 66 -7.51 13.12 6.34
CA LEU A 66 -7.34 12.52 7.66
C LEU A 66 -8.60 12.53 8.51
N ARG A 67 -9.33 13.65 8.53
CA ARG A 67 -10.59 13.76 9.28
C ARG A 67 -11.70 12.88 8.72
N ALA A 68 -11.67 12.61 7.42
CA ALA A 68 -12.62 11.73 6.77
C ALA A 68 -12.37 10.24 7.09
N ALA A 69 -11.19 9.88 7.62
CA ALA A 69 -10.88 8.51 7.98
C ALA A 69 -11.66 8.08 9.23
N VAL A 70 -12.11 6.82 9.23
CA VAL A 70 -12.80 6.22 10.37
C VAL A 70 -11.78 6.04 11.51
N PRO A 71 -12.13 6.29 12.79
CA PRO A 71 -11.21 6.21 13.92
C PRO A 71 -10.51 4.85 14.10
N ALA A 72 -11.09 3.78 13.55
CA ALA A 72 -10.51 2.44 13.57
C ALA A 72 -9.31 2.27 12.63
N ASP A 73 -9.26 3.06 11.54
CA ASP A 73 -8.23 2.99 10.50
C ASP A 73 -7.48 4.32 10.44
N SER A 74 -6.60 4.55 11.42
CA SER A 74 -5.71 5.71 11.38
C SER A 74 -4.82 5.60 10.15
N ARG A 75 -4.95 6.55 9.21
CA ARG A 75 -4.11 6.61 8.02
C ARG A 75 -2.65 6.69 8.41
N THR A 76 -1.84 5.85 7.78
CA THR A 76 -0.40 5.80 7.98
C THR A 76 0.27 6.98 7.28
N PHE A 77 1.52 7.28 7.65
CA PHE A 77 2.34 8.24 6.92
C PHE A 77 2.41 7.92 5.43
N GLN A 78 2.53 6.63 5.09
CA GLN A 78 2.63 6.18 3.71
C GLN A 78 1.38 6.55 2.90
N ASP A 79 0.19 6.32 3.45
CA ASP A 79 -1.08 6.66 2.81
C ASP A 79 -1.18 8.16 2.54
N ILE A 80 -0.76 8.98 3.50
CA ILE A 80 -0.78 10.45 3.37
C ILE A 80 0.22 10.93 2.34
N ARG A 81 1.41 10.32 2.27
CA ARG A 81 2.39 10.64 1.21
C ARG A 81 1.85 10.30 -0.17
N GLU A 82 1.21 9.14 -0.32
CA GLU A 82 0.65 8.70 -1.59
C GLU A 82 -0.47 9.63 -2.06
N GLU A 83 -1.39 10.00 -1.16
CA GLU A 83 -2.44 10.97 -1.43
C GLU A 83 -1.86 12.35 -1.79
N ALA A 84 -0.81 12.80 -1.09
CA ALA A 84 -0.14 14.07 -1.40
C ALA A 84 0.46 14.08 -2.81
N LEU A 85 1.04 12.97 -3.26
CA LEU A 85 1.57 12.82 -4.62
C LEU A 85 0.44 12.80 -5.66
N HIS A 86 -0.70 12.17 -5.34
CA HIS A 86 -1.88 12.20 -6.19
C HIS A 86 -2.45 13.61 -6.36
N LEU A 87 -2.62 14.36 -5.27
CA LEU A 87 -3.20 15.70 -5.29
C LEU A 87 -2.28 16.74 -5.92
N SER A 88 -0.97 16.63 -5.73
CA SER A 88 0.02 17.54 -6.34
C SER A 88 0.22 17.31 -7.84
N GLY A 89 -0.26 16.18 -8.38
CA GLY A 89 0.03 15.78 -9.76
C GLY A 89 1.46 15.30 -9.99
N GLU A 90 2.29 15.20 -8.95
CA GLU A 90 3.64 14.62 -8.99
C GLU A 90 3.61 13.08 -9.04
N TRP A 91 2.43 12.47 -9.03
CA TRP A 91 2.26 11.02 -9.11
C TRP A 91 2.82 10.47 -10.42
N ASN A 92 4.04 9.93 -10.36
CA ASN A 92 4.64 9.20 -11.45
C ASN A 92 4.48 7.68 -11.22
N PRO A 93 3.50 7.02 -11.86
CA PRO A 93 3.27 5.59 -11.67
C PRO A 93 4.45 4.75 -12.19
N GLN A 94 5.31 5.28 -13.07
CA GLN A 94 6.51 4.58 -13.54
C GLN A 94 7.61 4.48 -12.46
N GLY A 95 7.60 5.31 -11.42
CA GLY A 95 8.63 5.30 -10.36
C GLY A 95 8.51 4.14 -9.36
N ALA A 96 7.31 3.59 -9.16
CA ALA A 96 7.11 2.44 -8.27
C ALA A 96 7.76 1.15 -8.80
N GLY A 97 7.94 1.04 -10.13
CA GLY A 97 8.68 -0.06 -10.77
C GLY A 97 10.20 0.02 -10.59
N ALA A 98 10.76 1.19 -10.30
CA ALA A 98 12.21 1.36 -10.17
C ALA A 98 12.78 0.68 -8.90
N ARG A 99 11.96 0.47 -7.86
CA ARG A 99 12.37 -0.31 -6.67
C ARG A 99 12.44 -1.81 -6.93
N GLN A 100 11.74 -2.35 -7.94
CA GLN A 100 11.95 -3.74 -8.38
C GLN A 100 13.25 -3.90 -9.17
N ASN A 101 13.73 -2.85 -9.84
CA ASN A 101 15.00 -2.90 -10.57
C ASN A 101 16.23 -2.88 -9.65
N VAL A 102 16.16 -2.30 -8.44
CA VAL A 102 17.26 -2.41 -7.46
C VAL A 102 17.41 -3.85 -6.97
N VAL A 103 16.30 -4.57 -6.76
CA VAL A 103 16.33 -5.99 -6.39
C VAL A 103 16.87 -6.86 -7.54
N LEU A 104 16.57 -6.53 -8.80
CA LEU A 104 17.18 -7.21 -9.96
C LEU A 104 18.67 -6.90 -10.11
N GLN A 105 19.11 -5.67 -9.81
CA GLN A 105 20.50 -5.28 -9.87
C GLN A 105 21.33 -5.92 -8.75
N GLU A 106 20.79 -6.02 -7.53
CA GLU A 106 21.41 -6.79 -6.43
C GLU A 106 21.47 -8.29 -6.74
N GLN A 107 20.45 -8.86 -7.38
CA GLN A 107 20.51 -10.25 -7.86
C GLN A 107 21.59 -10.46 -8.91
N SER A 108 21.82 -9.49 -9.80
CA SER A 108 22.91 -9.54 -10.78
C SER A 108 24.29 -9.39 -10.14
N ALA A 109 24.42 -8.56 -9.11
CA ALA A 109 25.65 -8.40 -8.34
C ALA A 109 25.99 -9.68 -7.57
N ILE A 110 25.00 -10.26 -6.87
CA ILE A 110 25.16 -11.55 -6.16
C ILE A 110 25.49 -12.67 -7.15
N ALA A 111 24.89 -12.71 -8.34
CA ALA A 111 25.24 -13.69 -9.37
C ALA A 111 26.68 -13.54 -9.88
N SER A 112 27.15 -12.29 -10.06
CA SER A 112 28.53 -12.02 -10.46
C SER A 112 29.55 -12.35 -9.37
N GLU A 113 29.17 -12.20 -8.10
CA GLU A 113 29.99 -12.50 -6.95
C GLU A 113 30.08 -14.01 -6.70
N ILE A 114 28.96 -14.74 -6.89
CA ILE A 114 28.95 -16.22 -6.90
C ILE A 114 29.81 -16.77 -8.06
N ALA A 115 29.80 -16.11 -9.23
CA ALA A 115 30.66 -16.51 -10.36
C ALA A 115 32.15 -16.34 -10.04
N LYS A 116 32.53 -15.23 -9.38
CA LYS A 116 33.91 -14.99 -8.93
C LYS A 116 34.37 -15.96 -7.86
N VAL A 117 33.52 -16.22 -6.86
CA VAL A 117 33.83 -17.23 -5.81
C VAL A 117 34.01 -18.61 -6.42
N ARG A 118 33.29 -18.94 -7.51
CA ARG A 118 33.43 -20.22 -8.22
C ARG A 118 34.74 -20.34 -9.00
N ASP A 119 35.30 -19.24 -9.47
CA ASP A 119 36.61 -19.22 -10.15
C ASP A 119 37.78 -19.20 -9.14
N GLU A 120 37.58 -18.65 -7.94
CA GLU A 120 38.59 -18.66 -6.85
C GLU A 120 38.60 -19.97 -6.05
N THR A 121 37.49 -20.68 -5.97
CA THR A 121 37.51 -22.07 -5.52
C THR A 121 38.08 -22.92 -6.65
N ASP A 122 39.38 -23.26 -6.57
CA ASP A 122 40.08 -24.30 -7.35
C ASP A 122 39.49 -25.70 -7.10
N LEU A 123 38.17 -25.84 -7.18
CA LEU A 123 37.50 -27.12 -7.25
C LEU A 123 37.80 -27.69 -8.65
N PRO A 124 38.44 -28.86 -8.72
CA PRO A 124 38.88 -29.42 -9.99
C PRO A 124 37.67 -29.58 -10.91
N LYS A 125 37.74 -28.96 -12.09
CA LYS A 125 36.76 -29.10 -13.20
C LYS A 125 36.64 -30.53 -13.75
N LYS A 126 37.14 -31.55 -13.05
CA LYS A 126 37.08 -32.96 -13.44
C LYS A 126 35.99 -33.68 -12.65
N ASN A 127 35.00 -34.15 -13.41
CA ASN A 127 34.10 -35.26 -13.09
C ASN A 127 32.85 -34.95 -12.25
N TRP A 128 32.15 -33.86 -12.53
CA TRP A 128 30.75 -33.73 -12.08
C TRP A 128 29.70 -34.16 -13.13
N PHE A 129 30.15 -34.49 -14.34
CA PHE A 129 29.36 -35.26 -15.29
C PHE A 129 30.10 -36.56 -15.58
N PRO A 130 29.56 -37.74 -15.21
CA PRO A 130 30.04 -38.97 -15.80
C PRO A 130 29.74 -38.92 -17.30
N ASP A 131 30.75 -39.14 -18.13
CA ASP A 131 30.67 -39.24 -19.59
C ASP A 131 29.78 -40.40 -20.10
N ASN A 132 29.04 -41.06 -19.20
CA ASN A 132 28.17 -42.19 -19.48
C ASN A 132 26.69 -41.80 -19.65
N ILE A 133 26.40 -40.57 -20.04
CA ILE A 133 25.06 -40.13 -20.46
C ILE A 133 25.14 -39.63 -21.90
N ARG A 134 25.43 -40.55 -22.81
CA ARG A 134 25.29 -40.27 -24.25
C ARG A 134 24.26 -41.16 -24.94
N GLN A 135 23.46 -41.93 -24.18
CA GLN A 135 22.45 -42.82 -24.75
C GLN A 135 21.37 -43.29 -23.74
N ALA A 136 20.97 -42.44 -22.79
CA ALA A 136 19.78 -42.69 -21.99
C ALA A 136 18.72 -41.66 -22.38
N ASP A 137 17.56 -42.16 -22.82
CA ASP A 137 16.47 -41.36 -23.34
C ASP A 137 16.11 -40.19 -22.43
N ASN A 138 15.94 -39.06 -23.08
CA ASN A 138 15.94 -37.69 -22.59
C ASN A 138 14.87 -37.42 -21.52
N GLU A 139 13.91 -38.32 -21.38
CA GLU A 139 12.73 -38.16 -20.53
C GLU A 139 13.00 -38.65 -19.10
N THR A 140 13.71 -39.76 -18.93
CA THR A 140 13.96 -40.35 -17.61
C THR A 140 14.96 -39.50 -16.80
N SER A 141 16.00 -38.97 -17.45
CA SER A 141 16.95 -38.05 -16.79
C SER A 141 16.32 -36.70 -16.45
N ARG A 142 15.35 -36.22 -17.26
CA ARG A 142 14.59 -35.00 -16.95
C ARG A 142 13.63 -35.22 -15.78
N ALA A 143 12.94 -36.37 -15.73
CA ALA A 143 12.07 -36.71 -14.63
C ALA A 143 12.83 -36.79 -13.29
N TRP A 144 14.01 -37.43 -13.29
CA TRP A 144 14.85 -37.52 -12.10
C TRP A 144 15.38 -36.14 -11.64
N LEU A 145 15.77 -35.27 -12.57
CA LEU A 145 16.18 -33.90 -12.24
C LEU A 145 15.02 -33.05 -11.70
N VAL A 146 13.82 -33.16 -12.28
CA VAL A 146 12.63 -32.47 -11.77
C VAL A 146 12.28 -32.95 -10.37
N GLU A 147 12.40 -34.25 -10.10
CA GLU A 147 12.16 -34.83 -8.79
C GLU A 147 13.19 -34.33 -7.75
N GLN A 148 14.48 -34.31 -8.10
CA GLN A 148 15.53 -33.78 -7.21
C GLN A 148 15.35 -32.29 -6.91
N VAL A 149 15.02 -31.48 -7.91
CA VAL A 149 14.73 -30.06 -7.69
C VAL A 149 13.47 -29.87 -6.84
N GLY A 150 12.45 -30.70 -7.04
CA GLY A 150 11.23 -30.72 -6.21
C GLY A 150 11.54 -30.97 -4.74
N GLN A 151 12.35 -31.98 -4.43
CA GLN A 151 12.76 -32.29 -3.05
C GLN A 151 13.52 -31.14 -2.39
N ILE A 152 14.36 -30.42 -3.14
CA ILE A 152 15.10 -29.25 -2.63
C ILE A 152 14.15 -28.08 -2.31
N VAL A 153 13.18 -27.81 -3.20
CA VAL A 153 12.18 -26.75 -3.00
C VAL A 153 11.30 -27.06 -1.79
N ASP A 154 10.82 -28.30 -1.65
CA ASP A 154 9.99 -28.71 -0.53
C ASP A 154 10.74 -28.64 0.80
N LYS A 155 12.02 -29.01 0.82
CA LYS A 155 12.86 -28.91 2.03
C LYS A 155 13.07 -27.46 2.45
N ARG A 156 13.17 -26.52 1.49
CA ARG A 156 13.23 -25.08 1.77
C ARG A 156 11.89 -24.53 2.26
N GLN A 157 10.79 -24.91 1.62
CA GLN A 157 9.45 -24.47 2.05
C GLN A 157 9.09 -24.99 3.44
N SER A 158 9.49 -26.23 3.77
CA SER A 158 9.28 -26.81 5.10
C SER A 158 10.02 -26.04 6.19
N ARG A 159 11.29 -25.66 5.96
CA ARG A 159 12.04 -24.78 6.88
C ARG A 159 11.39 -23.41 7.06
N PHE A 160 10.85 -22.84 5.98
CA PHE A 160 10.18 -21.55 6.04
C PHE A 160 8.85 -21.62 6.82
N ARG A 161 8.07 -22.69 6.65
CA ARG A 161 6.84 -22.93 7.43
C ARG A 161 7.12 -23.21 8.91
N GLY A 162 8.19 -23.94 9.22
CA GLY A 162 8.62 -24.18 10.60
C GLY A 162 8.97 -22.89 11.34
N ALA A 163 9.79 -22.03 10.72
CA ALA A 163 10.17 -20.73 11.31
C ALA A 163 8.96 -19.81 11.55
N LEU A 164 7.95 -19.85 10.67
CA LEU A 164 6.75 -19.01 10.77
C LEU A 164 5.78 -19.51 11.86
N LEU A 165 5.72 -20.82 12.10
CA LEU A 165 4.98 -21.41 13.22
C LEU A 165 5.67 -21.18 14.57
N GLU A 166 7.00 -21.24 14.60
CA GLU A 166 7.78 -20.98 15.81
C GLU A 166 7.68 -19.51 16.27
N GLN A 167 7.60 -18.58 15.32
CA GLN A 167 7.36 -17.16 15.60
C GLN A 167 5.96 -16.93 16.20
N ARG A 168 4.93 -17.61 15.67
CA ARG A 168 3.56 -17.54 16.20
C ARG A 168 3.43 -18.10 17.63
N HIS A 169 4.23 -19.11 18.00
CA HIS A 169 4.22 -19.63 19.38
C HIS A 169 4.89 -18.70 20.40
N ARG A 170 5.86 -17.87 19.99
CA ARG A 170 6.44 -16.86 20.88
C ARG A 170 5.45 -15.74 21.19
N ASP A 171 4.68 -15.30 20.20
CA ASP A 171 3.72 -14.20 20.38
C ASP A 171 2.53 -14.60 21.27
N VAL A 172 2.13 -15.87 21.30
CA VAL A 172 1.04 -16.36 22.16
C VAL A 172 1.48 -16.49 23.63
N ASN A 173 2.76 -16.80 23.91
CA ASN A 173 3.26 -16.93 25.28
C ASN A 173 3.59 -15.58 25.97
N SER A 174 3.74 -14.49 25.22
CA SER A 174 3.94 -13.15 25.79
C SER A 174 2.66 -12.52 26.39
N ASP A 175 1.47 -13.06 26.07
CA ASP A 175 0.20 -12.53 26.58
C ASP A 175 -0.25 -13.14 27.92
N GLU A 176 0.35 -14.25 28.37
CA GLU A 176 -0.04 -14.90 29.64
C GLU A 176 0.61 -14.27 30.88
N THR A 177 1.64 -13.44 30.73
CA THR A 177 2.30 -12.77 31.87
C THR A 177 1.64 -11.44 32.30
N CYS A 178 0.61 -10.97 31.60
CA CYS A 178 -0.11 -9.73 31.93
C CYS A 178 -1.52 -9.95 32.52
N ARG A 179 -1.86 -11.18 32.95
CA ARG A 179 -3.19 -11.50 33.54
C ARG A 179 -3.18 -11.70 35.07
N GLY A 180 -2.14 -11.24 35.74
CA GLY A 180 -1.97 -11.46 37.17
C GLY A 180 -2.32 -10.28 38.07
N GLU A 181 -3.12 -9.28 37.68
CA GLU A 181 -3.35 -8.13 38.60
C GLU A 181 -4.59 -7.26 38.29
N TYR A 182 -5.75 -7.84 37.95
CA TYR A 182 -7.03 -7.11 38.02
C TYR A 182 -8.14 -8.05 38.53
N SER A 183 -8.10 -8.32 39.83
CA SER A 183 -9.23 -8.88 40.57
C SER A 183 -10.05 -7.73 41.15
N ALA A 184 -11.35 -7.84 40.93
CA ALA A 184 -12.45 -7.00 41.41
C ALA A 184 -12.87 -5.83 40.51
N VAL A 185 -14.20 -5.72 40.39
CA VAL A 185 -14.99 -4.65 39.77
C VAL A 185 -15.30 -4.83 38.28
N THR A 186 -16.18 -5.78 37.96
CA THR A 186 -17.56 -5.50 37.49
C THR A 186 -18.18 -6.75 36.85
N LYS A 187 -19.19 -7.30 37.52
CA LYS A 187 -20.22 -8.10 36.87
C LYS A 187 -21.13 -7.10 36.14
N LEU A 188 -21.37 -7.31 34.84
CA LEU A 188 -22.62 -7.10 34.09
C LEU A 188 -22.29 -6.98 32.58
N SER A 189 -23.12 -7.59 31.73
CA SER A 189 -23.09 -7.54 30.25
C SER A 189 -22.19 -8.56 29.53
N GLY A 190 -22.50 -9.86 29.69
CA GLY A 190 -22.14 -10.88 28.72
C GLY A 190 -23.32 -11.17 27.80
N SER A 191 -23.25 -10.80 26.50
CA SER A 191 -24.02 -11.41 25.38
C SER A 191 -23.82 -10.76 23.98
N SER A 192 -22.63 -10.26 23.58
CA SER A 192 -22.50 -9.63 22.23
C SER A 192 -21.18 -9.86 21.45
N CYS A 193 -20.40 -10.88 21.79
CA CYS A 193 -19.11 -11.14 21.11
C CYS A 193 -19.14 -12.25 20.05
N ILE A 194 -20.21 -13.04 19.90
CA ILE A 194 -20.20 -14.22 19.00
C ILE A 194 -20.69 -13.92 17.56
N ARG A 195 -21.32 -12.76 17.27
CA ARG A 195 -21.83 -12.46 15.91
C ARG A 195 -20.83 -11.84 14.92
N ARG A 196 -19.67 -11.32 15.35
CA ARG A 196 -18.78 -10.53 14.48
C ARG A 196 -17.84 -11.32 13.57
N ASN A 197 -17.56 -12.59 13.85
CA ASN A 197 -16.67 -13.41 13.01
C ASN A 197 -17.32 -13.88 11.69
N GLY A 198 -18.65 -13.81 11.57
CA GLY A 198 -19.36 -14.21 10.35
C GLY A 198 -19.34 -13.16 9.23
N GLU A 199 -19.15 -11.89 9.55
CA GLU A 199 -19.21 -10.78 8.58
C GLU A 199 -17.90 -10.63 7.80
N TYR A 200 -16.76 -10.82 8.47
CA TYR A 200 -15.45 -10.82 7.81
C TYR A 200 -15.33 -11.90 6.73
N HIS A 201 -15.90 -13.08 6.99
CA HIS A 201 -15.86 -14.17 6.03
C HIS A 201 -16.76 -13.94 4.79
N ARG A 202 -17.84 -13.17 4.92
CA ARG A 202 -18.69 -12.77 3.77
C ARG A 202 -18.05 -11.69 2.92
N SER A 203 -17.39 -10.71 3.55
CA SER A 203 -16.67 -9.64 2.85
C SER A 203 -15.56 -10.21 1.96
N TYR A 204 -14.72 -11.09 2.54
CA TYR A 204 -13.61 -11.72 1.79
C TYR A 204 -14.08 -12.57 0.62
N LYS A 205 -15.16 -13.35 0.78
CA LYS A 205 -15.73 -14.15 -0.31
C LYS A 205 -16.25 -13.28 -1.46
N MET A 206 -16.84 -12.12 -1.16
CA MET A 206 -17.30 -11.17 -2.16
C MET A 206 -16.14 -10.49 -2.90
N GLU A 207 -15.06 -10.16 -2.19
CA GLU A 207 -13.87 -9.56 -2.79
C GLU A 207 -13.16 -10.53 -3.76
N VAL A 208 -12.98 -11.79 -3.37
CA VAL A 208 -12.42 -12.84 -4.22
C VAL A 208 -13.30 -13.08 -5.46
N ALA A 209 -14.63 -13.09 -5.30
CA ALA A 209 -15.56 -13.25 -6.42
C ALA A 209 -15.50 -12.05 -7.39
N ASN A 210 -15.41 -10.83 -6.87
CA ASN A 210 -15.29 -9.63 -7.69
C ASN A 210 -13.97 -9.58 -8.46
N LYS A 211 -12.86 -9.97 -7.82
CA LYS A 211 -11.55 -10.07 -8.47
C LYS A 211 -11.57 -11.09 -9.62
N LYS A 212 -12.12 -12.28 -9.38
CA LYS A 212 -12.28 -13.31 -10.42
C LYS A 212 -13.16 -12.84 -11.58
N ARG A 213 -14.23 -12.06 -11.30
CA ARG A 213 -15.09 -11.46 -12.33
C ARG A 213 -14.37 -10.39 -13.15
N GLN A 214 -13.47 -9.61 -12.55
CA GLN A 214 -12.64 -8.65 -13.27
C GLN A 214 -11.61 -9.34 -14.17
N GLU A 215 -10.96 -10.41 -13.70
CA GLU A 215 -10.02 -11.19 -14.50
C GLU A 215 -10.70 -11.85 -15.71
N LEU A 216 -11.90 -12.41 -15.53
CA LEU A 216 -12.72 -12.93 -16.64
C LEU A 216 -13.06 -11.85 -17.67
N LYS A 217 -13.39 -10.63 -17.24
CA LYS A 217 -13.64 -9.50 -18.15
C LYS A 217 -12.37 -9.09 -18.92
N LYS A 218 -11.20 -9.14 -18.27
CA LYS A 218 -9.90 -8.87 -18.93
C LYS A 218 -9.56 -9.94 -19.96
N ALA A 219 -9.74 -11.22 -19.61
CA ALA A 219 -9.53 -12.33 -20.52
C ALA A 219 -10.46 -12.26 -21.75
N GLN A 220 -11.73 -11.88 -21.57
CA GLN A 220 -12.66 -11.68 -22.68
C GLN A 220 -12.28 -10.52 -23.61
N ARG A 221 -11.69 -9.44 -23.07
CA ARG A 221 -11.16 -8.33 -23.89
C ARG A 221 -9.96 -8.77 -24.71
N PHE A 222 -9.06 -9.54 -24.09
CA PHE A 222 -7.88 -10.06 -24.78
C PHE A 222 -8.25 -10.99 -25.96
N ASP A 223 -9.26 -11.84 -25.78
CA ASP A 223 -9.77 -12.74 -26.83
C ASP A 223 -10.49 -11.97 -27.97
N TYR A 224 -11.04 -10.78 -27.67
CA TYR A 224 -11.61 -9.89 -28.69
C TYR A 224 -10.52 -9.26 -29.57
N ASP A 225 -9.46 -8.75 -28.96
CA ASP A 225 -8.38 -8.06 -29.67
C ASP A 225 -7.56 -9.05 -30.52
N THR A 226 -7.26 -10.25 -29.98
CA THR A 226 -6.57 -11.31 -30.74
C THR A 226 -7.39 -11.80 -31.94
N ARG A 227 -8.72 -11.95 -31.82
CA ARG A 227 -9.57 -12.31 -32.99
C ARG A 227 -9.70 -11.17 -34.00
N LYS A 228 -9.62 -9.92 -33.56
CA LYS A 228 -9.61 -8.75 -34.44
C LYS A 228 -8.32 -8.69 -35.26
N GLU A 229 -7.17 -8.97 -34.64
CA GLU A 229 -5.86 -9.02 -35.32
C GLU A 229 -5.74 -10.21 -36.28
N GLN A 230 -6.29 -11.38 -35.94
CA GLN A 230 -6.27 -12.56 -36.81
C GLN A 230 -7.27 -12.49 -37.99
N GLY A 231 -8.02 -11.40 -38.14
CA GLY A 231 -8.98 -11.21 -39.25
C GLY A 231 -10.15 -12.19 -39.28
N THR A 232 -10.31 -13.04 -38.26
CA THR A 232 -11.42 -14.02 -38.15
C THR A 232 -12.67 -13.44 -37.50
N TYR A 233 -12.65 -12.14 -37.16
CA TYR A 233 -13.77 -11.44 -36.55
C TYR A 233 -14.95 -11.25 -37.53
N LYS A 234 -15.83 -12.25 -37.61
CA LYS A 234 -17.15 -12.11 -38.25
C LYS A 234 -18.02 -11.26 -37.33
N SER A 235 -18.06 -9.94 -37.56
CA SER A 235 -18.99 -9.08 -36.83
C SER A 235 -20.41 -9.61 -37.06
N LYS A 236 -21.07 -10.08 -36.00
CA LYS A 236 -22.51 -10.34 -36.04
C LYS A 236 -23.19 -8.98 -36.18
N LYS A 237 -23.30 -8.48 -37.42
CA LYS A 237 -24.33 -7.50 -37.77
C LYS A 237 -25.65 -8.20 -37.49
N SER A 238 -26.16 -8.02 -36.28
CA SER A 238 -27.53 -8.32 -35.95
C SER A 238 -28.39 -7.48 -36.89
N ALA A 239 -28.91 -8.13 -37.94
CA ALA A 239 -30.06 -7.64 -38.68
C ALA A 239 -31.25 -7.66 -37.70
N GLY A 240 -31.30 -6.64 -36.84
CA GLY A 240 -32.40 -6.36 -35.93
C GLY A 240 -33.55 -5.78 -36.73
N GLN A 241 -34.39 -6.66 -37.27
CA GLN A 241 -35.71 -6.33 -37.77
C GLN A 241 -36.59 -6.03 -36.53
N TYR A 242 -36.58 -4.79 -36.07
CA TYR A 242 -37.46 -4.32 -35.00
C TYR A 242 -38.91 -4.31 -35.50
N LYS A 243 -39.64 -5.41 -35.32
CA LYS A 243 -41.10 -5.38 -35.34
C LYS A 243 -41.57 -4.68 -34.06
N ALA A 244 -41.86 -3.40 -34.18
CA ALA A 244 -42.59 -2.63 -33.17
C ALA A 244 -43.98 -3.25 -32.99
N LYS A 245 -44.19 -3.95 -31.87
CA LYS A 245 -45.53 -4.15 -31.31
C LYS A 245 -45.66 -3.23 -30.11
N GLY A 246 -46.39 -2.14 -30.32
CA GLY A 246 -46.80 -1.23 -29.26
C GLY A 246 -47.63 -1.97 -28.22
N ASN A 247 -47.40 -1.62 -26.97
CA ASN A 247 -48.43 -1.63 -25.95
C ASN A 247 -48.22 -0.38 -25.12
N GLY A 248 -49.17 0.54 -25.26
CA GLY A 248 -49.20 1.80 -24.55
C GLY A 248 -49.25 1.57 -23.05
N ARG A 249 -48.51 2.39 -22.31
CA ARG A 249 -48.81 2.68 -20.92
C ARG A 249 -48.49 4.15 -20.62
N ALA A 250 -49.58 4.90 -20.57
CA ALA A 250 -49.85 6.09 -19.77
C ALA A 250 -48.64 6.96 -19.39
N ALA A 251 -48.58 8.10 -20.06
CA ALA A 251 -47.89 9.29 -19.63
C ALA A 251 -48.31 9.67 -18.19
N ARG A 252 -47.39 9.53 -17.24
CA ARG A 252 -47.50 10.19 -15.93
C ARG A 252 -46.66 11.47 -16.00
N LYS A 253 -47.34 12.60 -16.23
CA LYS A 253 -46.79 13.95 -16.08
C LYS A 253 -46.10 14.05 -14.71
N LYS A 254 -44.78 14.21 -14.69
CA LYS A 254 -44.07 14.74 -13.52
C LYS A 254 -43.90 16.23 -13.75
N THR A 255 -44.55 16.99 -12.89
CA THR A 255 -44.44 18.43 -12.72
C THR A 255 -42.99 18.81 -12.47
N VAL A 256 -42.53 19.80 -13.22
CA VAL A 256 -41.27 20.50 -13.06
C VAL A 256 -41.37 21.29 -11.76
N GLY A 257 -40.60 20.92 -10.75
CA GLY A 257 -40.41 21.72 -9.55
C GLY A 257 -39.36 22.77 -9.86
N GLU A 258 -39.79 24.01 -10.02
CA GLU A 258 -38.95 25.19 -10.12
C GLU A 258 -38.19 25.35 -8.79
N HIS A 259 -36.87 25.13 -8.84
CA HIS A 259 -35.98 25.54 -7.75
C HIS A 259 -35.57 26.99 -8.00
N SER A 260 -36.26 27.91 -7.31
CA SER A 260 -35.86 29.29 -7.16
C SER A 260 -34.55 29.36 -6.36
N TYR A 261 -33.48 29.80 -7.03
CA TYR A 261 -32.24 30.22 -6.37
C TYR A 261 -32.49 31.57 -5.68
N THR A 262 -32.73 31.56 -4.37
CA THR A 262 -32.59 32.76 -3.55
C THR A 262 -31.11 32.97 -3.23
N ARG A 263 -30.57 33.99 -3.88
CA ARG A 263 -29.26 34.60 -3.68
C ARG A 263 -29.27 35.37 -2.35
N ALA A 264 -28.70 34.81 -1.29
CA ALA A 264 -28.30 35.57 -0.10
C ALA A 264 -26.85 36.03 -0.35
N ALA A 265 -26.63 37.27 -0.75
CA ALA A 265 -26.54 38.44 0.12
C ALA A 265 -25.35 38.31 1.08
N GLU A 266 -24.21 38.72 0.54
CA GLU A 266 -23.12 39.45 1.19
C GLU A 266 -23.43 39.88 2.63
N GLN A 267 -22.70 39.28 3.58
CA GLN A 267 -22.36 39.95 4.82
C GLN A 267 -20.83 39.99 4.90
N GLU A 268 -20.30 41.13 4.47
CA GLU A 268 -18.96 41.59 4.79
C GLU A 268 -18.89 41.81 6.32
N SER A 269 -18.46 40.77 7.05
CA SER A 269 -18.07 40.92 8.46
C SER A 269 -16.62 41.37 8.50
N SER A 270 -16.42 42.68 8.37
CA SER A 270 -15.21 43.38 8.75
C SER A 270 -15.03 43.26 10.26
N SER A 271 -14.22 42.31 10.71
CA SER A 271 -13.75 42.27 12.10
C SER A 271 -12.41 42.95 12.19
N GLU A 272 -12.44 44.18 12.70
CA GLU A 272 -11.29 44.92 13.23
C GLU A 272 -10.46 44.01 14.16
N TYR A 273 -9.16 43.89 13.85
CA TYR A 273 -8.19 43.38 14.81
C TYR A 273 -7.66 44.57 15.63
N PRO A 274 -7.73 44.52 16.98
CA PRO A 274 -7.03 45.49 17.81
C PRO A 274 -5.52 45.29 17.66
N SER A 275 -4.84 46.40 17.33
CA SER A 275 -3.39 46.53 17.38
C SER A 275 -2.94 46.61 18.84
N ASP A 276 -2.61 45.45 19.41
CA ASP A 276 -2.00 45.40 20.74
C ASP A 276 -0.48 45.30 20.61
N GLN A 277 0.11 46.49 20.74
CA GLN A 277 1.24 46.85 21.60
C GLN A 277 2.54 46.03 21.49
N GLU A 278 3.50 46.68 20.83
CA GLU A 278 4.93 46.63 21.16
C GLU A 278 5.15 46.62 22.68
N SER A 279 5.83 45.60 23.17
CA SER A 279 6.56 45.67 24.44
C SER A 279 7.99 45.25 24.17
N ASP A 280 8.82 46.27 23.93
CA ASP A 280 10.24 46.22 24.19
C ASP A 280 10.45 45.87 25.67
N GLN A 281 11.06 44.71 25.92
CA GLN A 281 11.70 44.45 27.20
C GLN A 281 13.15 44.06 26.97
N ASP A 282 13.97 45.10 27.04
CA ASP A 282 15.36 45.06 27.45
C ASP A 282 15.52 44.21 28.72
N CYS A 283 16.26 43.12 28.61
CA CYS A 283 16.90 42.46 29.74
C CYS A 283 18.41 42.40 29.48
N GLU A 284 19.03 43.57 29.53
CA GLU A 284 20.38 43.68 30.10
C GLU A 284 20.28 43.49 31.62
N LYS A 285 21.03 42.53 32.18
CA LYS A 285 21.93 42.70 33.33
C LYS A 285 22.22 41.38 34.06
N LEU A 286 23.54 41.20 34.25
CA LEU A 286 24.29 40.38 35.21
C LEU A 286 24.61 38.93 34.80
#